data_AF-A0A6I5WVJ2-F1
#
_entry.id   AF-A0A6I5WVJ2-F1
#
_cell.length_a   1.000
_cell.length_b   1.000
_cell.length_c   1.000
_cell.angle_alpha   90.00
_cell.angle_beta   90.00
_cell.angle_gamma   90.00
#
_symmetry.space_group_name_H-M   'P 1'
#
loop_
_entity.id
_entity.type
_entity.pdbx_description
1 polymer ?
#
loop_
_entity_poly.entity_id
_entity_poly.type
_entity_poly.pdbx_seq_one_letter_code
_entity_poly.pdbx_strand_id
1 'polypeptide(L)'
;MAERFDFKDLLAVPGVIGAARWRPTHLGKSIAPPELVEFGGDLNRDRAERMMAHAEAAGLSIYGIGQLSYQRAPVDKTVVYPIDAFYAHGQHTSVVASLNRVAALIDNSTQVDVQNLVRKMILVDN
;
A
#
# COMPACT_ATOMS: atom_id res chain seq x y z
N MET A 1 -19.81 12.33 -1.60
CA MET A 1 -18.36 12.32 -1.83
C MET A 1 -17.76 11.39 -0.78
N ALA A 2 -16.91 10.45 -1.17
CA ALA A 2 -16.23 9.60 -0.18
C ALA A 2 -15.37 10.49 0.72
N GLU A 3 -15.35 10.20 2.02
CA GLU A 3 -14.54 10.90 3.01
C GLU A 3 -13.06 10.80 2.60
N ARG A 4 -12.39 11.95 2.45
CA ARG A 4 -10.98 12.01 2.01
C ARG A 4 -10.09 11.94 3.25
N PHE A 5 -9.05 11.12 3.20
CA PHE A 5 -8.09 10.96 4.30
C PHE A 5 -6.77 11.66 3.93
N ASP A 6 -6.22 12.52 4.79
CA ASP A 6 -4.92 13.13 4.53
C ASP A 6 -3.82 12.07 4.72
N PHE A 7 -2.83 12.04 3.83
CA PHE A 7 -1.66 11.18 3.96
C PHE A 7 -0.99 11.37 5.33
N LYS A 8 -0.88 12.61 5.82
CA LYS A 8 -0.22 12.91 7.09
C LYS A 8 -0.95 12.30 8.30
N ASP A 9 -2.27 12.14 8.21
CA ASP A 9 -3.06 11.54 9.28
C ASP A 9 -2.76 10.05 9.45
N LEU A 10 -2.14 9.39 8.46
CA LEU A 10 -1.69 8.00 8.60
C LEU A 10 -0.58 7.88 9.65
N LEU A 11 0.28 8.91 9.75
CA LEU A 11 1.38 8.94 10.71
C LEU A 11 0.89 9.15 12.16
N ALA A 12 -0.35 9.61 12.34
CA ALA A 12 -0.98 9.73 13.64
C ALA A 12 -1.64 8.42 14.12
N VAL A 13 -1.70 7.38 13.27
CA VAL A 13 -2.26 6.08 13.66
C VAL A 13 -1.28 5.37 14.60
N PRO A 14 -1.70 4.97 15.83
CA PRO A 14 -0.83 4.25 16.75
C PRO A 14 -0.22 3.00 16.12
N GLY A 15 1.10 2.85 16.26
CA GLY A 15 1.88 1.75 15.69
C GLY A 15 2.35 1.97 14.24
N VAL A 16 1.86 3.00 13.54
CA VAL A 16 2.46 3.43 12.27
C VAL A 16 3.69 4.27 12.56
N ILE A 17 4.86 3.75 12.18
CA ILE A 17 6.16 4.40 12.38
C ILE A 17 6.69 5.05 11.09
N GLY A 18 6.01 4.86 9.97
CA GLY A 18 6.38 5.48 8.70
C GLY A 18 5.33 5.27 7.63
N ALA A 19 5.28 6.17 6.65
CA ALA A 19 4.43 6.00 5.48
C ALA A 19 5.07 6.60 4.23
N ALA A 20 4.67 6.10 3.07
CA ALA A 20 5.04 6.63 1.76
C ALA A 20 3.86 6.60 0.80
N ARG A 21 3.76 7.63 -0.04
CA ARG A 21 2.81 7.75 -1.16
C ARG A 21 3.57 7.97 -2.45
N TRP A 22 3.14 7.33 -3.53
CA TRP A 22 3.84 7.40 -4.81
C TRP A 22 2.91 7.40 -6.02
N ARG A 23 3.42 7.89 -7.14
CA ARG A 23 2.78 7.69 -8.45
C ARG A 23 3.17 6.33 -9.01
N PRO A 24 2.22 5.62 -9.65
CA PRO A 24 2.45 4.27 -10.13
C PRO A 24 3.49 4.24 -11.25
N THR A 25 4.03 3.04 -11.49
CA THR A 25 4.72 2.73 -12.74
C THR A 25 3.76 2.95 -13.91
N HIS A 26 4.09 3.83 -14.85
CA HIS A 26 3.29 4.06 -16.05
C HIS A 26 3.93 3.41 -17.28
N LEU A 27 3.08 2.70 -18.04
CA LEU A 27 3.44 2.08 -19.31
C LEU A 27 3.30 3.12 -20.43
N GLY A 28 4.44 3.60 -20.93
CA GLY A 28 4.53 4.42 -22.14
C GLY A 28 5.40 3.75 -23.21
N LYS A 29 6.15 4.55 -23.97
CA LYS A 29 7.20 4.02 -24.89
C LYS A 29 8.34 3.32 -24.15
N SER A 30 8.48 3.57 -22.85
CA SER A 30 9.39 2.91 -21.91
C SER A 30 8.66 2.69 -20.58
N ILE A 31 9.10 1.70 -19.80
CA ILE A 31 8.63 1.50 -18.41
C ILE A 31 9.30 2.58 -17.56
N ALA A 32 8.51 3.51 -17.03
CA ALA A 32 9.01 4.50 -16.08
C ALA A 32 8.79 4.00 -14.65
N PRO A 33 9.80 4.10 -13.76
CA PRO A 33 9.70 3.61 -12.39
C PRO A 33 8.66 4.42 -11.58
N PRO A 34 8.16 3.87 -10.47
CA PRO A 34 7.31 4.62 -9.54
C PRO A 34 8.05 5.86 -8.98
N GLU A 35 7.32 6.93 -8.74
CA GLU A 35 7.86 8.20 -8.24
C GLU A 35 7.35 8.47 -6.83
N LEU A 36 8.28 8.61 -5.86
CA LEU A 36 7.94 8.96 -4.49
C LEU A 36 7.41 10.39 -4.43
N VAL A 37 6.17 10.55 -3.96
CA VAL A 37 5.50 11.87 -3.88
C VAL A 37 5.64 12.43 -2.47
N GLU A 38 5.28 11.65 -1.46
CA GLU A 38 5.29 12.07 -0.06
C GLU A 38 5.77 10.91 0.84
N PHE A 39 6.47 11.23 1.92
CA PHE A 39 6.85 10.29 2.96
C PHE A 39 6.95 10.98 4.32
N GLY A 40 6.87 10.21 5.40
CA GLY A 40 7.06 10.73 6.75
C GLY A 40 7.18 9.65 7.82
N GLY A 41 7.22 10.07 9.08
CA GLY A 41 7.58 9.24 10.23
C GLY A 41 9.09 9.01 10.32
N ASP A 42 9.50 7.83 10.76
CA ASP A 42 10.90 7.43 10.94
C ASP A 42 11.56 6.95 9.63
N LEU A 43 11.03 7.39 8.48
CA LEU A 43 11.58 7.09 7.17
C LEU A 43 12.48 8.22 6.70
N ASN A 44 13.72 7.89 6.37
CA ASN A 44 14.52 8.72 5.47
C ASN A 44 14.11 8.47 4.00
N ARG A 45 14.56 9.34 3.11
CA ARG A 45 14.19 9.27 1.68
C ARG A 45 14.56 7.93 1.04
N ASP A 46 15.78 7.45 1.25
CA ASP A 46 16.25 6.17 0.70
C ASP A 46 15.39 4.98 1.15
N ARG A 47 15.02 4.93 2.43
CA ARG A 47 14.15 3.89 2.97
C ARG A 47 12.73 4.00 2.41
N ALA A 48 12.21 5.20 2.25
CA ALA A 48 10.90 5.44 1.65
C ALA A 48 10.87 5.00 0.17
N GLU A 49 11.91 5.31 -0.60
CA GLU A 49 12.05 4.89 -2.00
C GLU A 49 12.15 3.37 -2.14
N ARG A 50 12.92 2.70 -1.29
CA ARG A 50 12.99 1.22 -1.29
C ARG A 50 11.66 0.59 -0.91
N MET A 51 10.99 1.10 0.12
CA MET A 51 9.66 0.62 0.53
C MET A 51 8.64 0.80 -0.60
N MET A 52 8.63 1.97 -1.24
CA MET A 52 7.81 2.25 -2.41
C MET A 52 8.07 1.26 -3.55
N ALA A 53 9.33 1.08 -3.95
CA ALA A 53 9.68 0.21 -5.07
C ALA A 53 9.27 -1.25 -4.83
N HIS A 54 9.47 -1.76 -3.61
CA HIS A 54 9.02 -3.10 -3.22
C HIS A 54 7.50 -3.21 -3.17
N ALA A 55 6.82 -2.20 -2.63
CA ALA A 55 5.37 -2.17 -2.54
C ALA A 55 4.71 -2.11 -3.93
N GLU A 56 5.27 -1.32 -4.85
CA GLU A 56 4.84 -1.24 -6.24
C GLU A 56 4.94 -2.59 -6.95
N ALA A 57 6.12 -3.24 -6.88
CA ALA A 57 6.37 -4.51 -7.53
C ALA A 57 5.47 -5.64 -6.99
N ALA A 58 5.34 -5.73 -5.67
CA ALA A 58 4.47 -6.70 -5.02
C ALA A 58 2.99 -6.44 -5.32
N GLY A 59 2.55 -5.18 -5.27
CA GLY A 59 1.19 -4.76 -5.60
C GLY A 59 0.79 -5.13 -7.03
N LEU A 60 1.66 -4.90 -8.01
CA LEU A 60 1.44 -5.29 -9.40
C LEU A 60 1.29 -6.82 -9.55
N SER A 61 2.12 -7.58 -8.85
CA SER A 61 2.10 -9.04 -8.89
C SER A 61 0.80 -9.59 -8.28
N ILE A 62 0.41 -9.08 -7.10
CA ILE A 62 -0.82 -9.46 -6.39
C ILE A 62 -2.06 -9.08 -7.20
N TYR A 63 -2.08 -7.87 -7.77
CA TYR A 63 -3.17 -7.42 -8.64
C TYR A 63 -3.34 -8.35 -9.85
N GLY A 64 -2.24 -8.73 -10.50
CA GLY A 64 -2.27 -9.68 -11.62
C GLY A 64 -2.83 -11.05 -11.24
N ILE A 65 -2.40 -11.61 -10.10
CA ILE A 65 -2.92 -12.89 -9.58
C ILE A 65 -4.42 -12.80 -9.28
N GLY A 66 -4.86 -11.71 -8.62
CA GLY A 66 -6.27 -11.46 -8.32
C GLY A 66 -7.12 -11.36 -9.59
N GLN A 67 -6.63 -10.62 -10.59
CA GLN A 67 -7.32 -10.45 -11.88
C GLN A 67 -7.49 -11.77 -12.63
N LEU A 68 -6.45 -12.60 -12.70
CA LEU A 68 -6.52 -13.91 -13.35
C LEU A 68 -7.52 -14.84 -12.65
N SER A 69 -7.55 -14.80 -11.31
CA SER A 69 -8.48 -15.58 -10.50
C SER A 69 -9.93 -15.13 -10.74
N TYR A 70 -10.16 -13.81 -10.76
CA TYR A 70 -11.47 -13.24 -11.03
C TYR A 70 -11.98 -13.58 -12.44
N GLN A 71 -11.13 -13.50 -13.45
CA GLN A 71 -11.50 -13.85 -14.83
C GLN A 71 -11.92 -15.32 -14.97
N ARG A 72 -11.30 -16.22 -14.22
CA ARG A 72 -11.64 -17.64 -14.23
C ARG A 72 -12.97 -17.94 -13.51
N ALA A 73 -13.26 -17.24 -12.42
CA ALA A 73 -14.42 -17.50 -11.56
C ALA A 73 -15.02 -16.20 -10.99
N PRO A 74 -15.71 -15.38 -11.80
CA PRO A 74 -16.11 -14.03 -11.40
C PRO A 74 -17.22 -13.98 -10.33
N VAL A 75 -17.94 -15.08 -10.14
CA VAL A 75 -19.01 -15.21 -9.12
C VAL A 75 -18.49 -15.81 -7.80
N ASP A 76 -17.25 -16.28 -7.77
CA ASP A 76 -16.64 -16.88 -6.58
C ASP A 76 -16.19 -15.78 -5.62
N LYS A 77 -16.91 -15.66 -4.50
CA LYS A 77 -16.64 -14.66 -3.46
C LYS A 77 -15.40 -14.99 -2.60
N THR A 78 -14.81 -16.17 -2.77
CA THR A 78 -13.55 -16.52 -2.12
C THR A 78 -12.34 -15.98 -2.87
N VAL A 79 -12.53 -15.55 -4.13
CA VAL A 79 -11.51 -14.82 -4.87
C VAL A 79 -11.39 -13.42 -4.27
N VAL A 80 -10.20 -13.11 -3.77
CA VAL A 80 -9.87 -11.80 -3.21
C VAL A 80 -9.70 -10.81 -4.37
N TYR A 81 -10.82 -10.32 -4.93
CA TYR A 81 -10.85 -9.30 -5.97
C TYR A 81 -12.13 -8.45 -5.87
N PRO A 82 -12.07 -7.11 -6.03
CA PRO A 82 -10.86 -6.30 -6.20
C PRO A 82 -9.98 -6.32 -4.94
N ILE A 83 -8.66 -6.20 -5.13
CA ILE A 83 -7.70 -6.19 -4.03
C ILE A 83 -7.45 -4.74 -3.63
N ASP A 84 -7.74 -4.39 -2.37
CA ASP A 84 -7.49 -3.04 -1.87
C ASP A 84 -6.04 -2.87 -1.38
N ALA A 85 -5.49 -3.91 -0.76
CA ALA A 85 -4.17 -3.87 -0.14
C ALA A 85 -3.59 -5.28 0.10
N PHE A 86 -2.32 -5.32 0.46
CA PHE A 86 -1.68 -6.50 1.03
C PHE A 86 -0.88 -6.16 2.28
N TYR A 87 -0.60 -7.18 3.08
CA TYR A 87 0.17 -7.09 4.32
C TYR A 87 1.35 -8.06 4.28
N ALA A 88 2.55 -7.53 4.49
CA ALA A 88 3.78 -8.31 4.63
C ALA A 88 4.29 -8.20 6.07
N HIS A 89 4.30 -9.32 6.79
CA HIS A 89 4.76 -9.39 8.18
C HIS A 89 6.26 -9.69 8.24
N GLY A 90 7.04 -8.78 8.81
CA GLY A 90 8.46 -9.01 9.13
C GLY A 90 8.67 -9.40 10.59
N GLN A 91 9.92 -9.66 10.99
CA GLN A 91 10.23 -10.01 12.37
C GLN A 91 10.00 -8.84 13.35
N HIS A 92 10.32 -7.61 12.94
CA HIS A 92 10.26 -6.42 13.79
C HIS A 92 9.29 -5.37 13.30
N THR A 93 9.13 -5.27 11.98
CA THR A 93 8.24 -4.31 11.35
C THR A 93 7.46 -4.99 10.25
N SER A 94 6.24 -4.52 10.01
CA SER A 94 5.40 -4.99 8.90
C SER A 94 5.08 -3.86 7.94
N VAL A 95 4.79 -4.19 6.70
CA VAL A 95 4.34 -3.24 5.69
C VAL A 95 2.90 -3.58 5.29
N VAL A 96 2.02 -2.60 5.39
CA VAL A 96 0.72 -2.61 4.69
C VAL A 96 0.89 -1.74 3.46
N ALA A 97 0.50 -2.23 2.29
CA ALA A 97 0.54 -1.46 1.05
C ALA A 97 -0.80 -1.58 0.32
N SER A 98 -1.39 -0.43 0.01
CA SER A 98 -2.63 -0.33 -0.75
C SER A 98 -2.36 -0.27 -2.25
N LEU A 99 -3.31 -0.73 -3.06
CA LEU A 99 -3.25 -0.53 -4.51
C LEU A 99 -3.49 0.93 -4.91
N ASN A 100 -3.94 1.77 -3.98
CA ASN A 100 -3.97 3.23 -4.11
C ASN A 100 -2.58 3.90 -3.92
N ARG A 101 -1.49 3.11 -4.03
CA ARG A 101 -0.09 3.57 -3.99
C ARG A 101 0.29 4.36 -2.73
N VAL A 102 -0.18 3.83 -1.62
CA VAL A 102 0.23 4.23 -0.27
C VAL A 102 0.70 3.00 0.49
N ALA A 103 1.79 3.13 1.25
CA ALA A 103 2.32 2.10 2.13
C ALA A 103 2.57 2.68 3.52
N ALA A 104 2.28 1.88 4.54
CA ALA A 104 2.55 2.18 5.94
C ALA A 104 3.48 1.12 6.51
N LEU A 105 4.51 1.57 7.22
CA LEU A 105 5.40 0.77 8.02
C LEU A 105 4.88 0.73 9.46
N ILE A 106 4.68 -0.47 9.98
CA ILE A 106 4.12 -0.73 11.31
C ILE A 106 5.21 -1.30 12.22
N ASP A 107 5.24 -0.85 13.46
CA ASP A 107 6.00 -1.50 14.54
C ASP A 107 5.23 -2.71 15.08
N ASN A 108 5.82 -3.90 14.98
CA ASN A 108 5.19 -5.14 15.43
C ASN A 108 5.11 -5.27 16.96
N SER A 109 5.76 -4.38 17.72
CA SER A 109 5.57 -4.28 19.17
C SER A 109 4.18 -3.77 19.55
N THR A 110 3.46 -3.15 18.61
CA THR A 110 2.15 -2.53 18.81
C THR A 110 1.07 -3.29 18.05
N GLN A 111 -0.07 -3.53 18.70
CA GLN A 111 -1.23 -4.12 18.02
C GLN A 111 -1.91 -3.06 17.14
N VAL A 112 -1.81 -3.23 15.83
CA VAL A 112 -2.46 -2.35 14.84
C VAL A 112 -3.64 -3.05 14.18
N ASP A 113 -4.79 -2.38 14.13
CA ASP A 113 -5.92 -2.82 13.32
C ASP A 113 -5.63 -2.58 11.84
N VAL A 114 -5.07 -3.60 11.19
CA VAL A 114 -4.71 -3.58 9.77
C VAL A 114 -5.92 -3.34 8.87
N GLN A 115 -7.10 -3.86 9.23
CA GLN A 115 -8.30 -3.67 8.39
C GLN A 115 -8.73 -2.20 8.39
N ASN A 116 -8.75 -1.57 9.57
CA ASN A 116 -9.04 -0.14 9.68
C ASN A 116 -7.96 0.71 9.00
N LEU A 117 -6.68 0.33 9.12
CA LEU A 117 -5.59 1.03 8.43
C LEU A 117 -5.76 0.99 6.91
N VAL A 118 -6.07 -0.18 6.33
CA VAL A 118 -6.35 -0.30 4.88
C VAL A 118 -7.50 0.61 4.45
N ARG A 119 -8.60 0.65 5.22
CA ARG A 119 -9.74 1.55 4.93
C ARG A 119 -9.35 3.02 4.89
N LYS A 120 -8.40 3.45 5.71
CA LYS A 120 -7.87 4.82 5.67
C LYS A 120 -6.95 5.03 4.47
N MET A 121 -6.07 4.08 4.18
CA MET A 121 -5.10 4.18 3.08
C MET A 121 -5.76 4.28 1.70
N ILE A 122 -6.87 3.57 1.45
CA ILE A 122 -7.61 3.66 0.19
C ILE A 122 -8.31 5.02 -0.02
N LEU A 123 -8.48 5.82 1.04
CA LEU A 123 -9.11 7.13 1.01
C LEU A 123 -8.10 8.29 0.89
N VAL A 124 -6.79 7.97 0.89
CA VAL A 124 -5.74 8.96 0.62
C VAL A 124 -5.81 9.39 -0.84
N ASP A 125 -5.74 10.69 -1.09
CA ASP A 125 -5.83 11.19 -2.46
C ASP A 125 -4.54 10.90 -3.23
N ASN A 126 -4.69 10.35 -4.44
CA ASN A 126 -3.57 9.94 -5.28
C ASN A 126 -3.61 10.55 -6.67
#